data_AF-A0A7J9ZMS0-F1
#
_entry.id   AF-A0A7J9ZMS0-F1
#
_cell.length_a   1.000
_cell.length_b   1.000
_cell.length_c   1.000
_cell.angle_alpha   90.00
_cell.angle_beta   90.00
_cell.angle_gamma   90.00
#
_symmetry.space_group_name_H-M   'P 1'
#
loop_
_entity.id
_entity.type
_entity.pdbx_description
1 polymer ?
#
loop_
_entity_poly.entity_id
_entity_poly.type
_entity_poly.pdbx_seq_one_letter_code
_entity_poly.pdbx_strand_id
1 'polypeptide(L)'
;ALQGAAEVLARGRRVSGTRCVPGGAYGPLRYVRPHEPAPPGGGHILLADRPRPALAPLLFGAAGLVCTSGPNASHLGEVARSLGVPMLVGAPVDTVTGPPAHLGDSGGWLAAIDATTGELALLPNTPKEAATASPATASPATASPATATPATATPATPATDATAATATPAATVTVTGASVTGAAVGRCSGARGG
;
A
#
# COMPACT_ATOMS: atom_id res chain seq x y z
N ALA A 1 -1.38 -10.99 12.90
CA ALA A 1 -2.24 -10.67 11.75
C ALA A 1 -3.61 -11.35 11.86
N LEU A 2 -3.73 -12.64 11.50
CA LEU A 2 -5.01 -13.35 11.29
C LEU A 2 -6.11 -13.12 12.35
N GLN A 3 -5.80 -13.20 13.64
CA GLN A 3 -6.80 -13.01 14.70
C GLN A 3 -7.49 -11.64 14.67
N GLY A 4 -6.73 -10.57 14.41
CA GLY A 4 -7.27 -9.20 14.29
C GLY A 4 -8.04 -8.99 12.98
N ALA A 5 -7.59 -9.64 11.89
CA ALA A 5 -8.32 -9.65 10.62
C ALA A 5 -9.71 -10.28 10.80
N ALA A 6 -9.78 -11.44 11.47
CA ALA A 6 -11.03 -12.12 11.78
C ALA A 6 -11.93 -11.29 12.71
N GLU A 7 -11.39 -10.62 13.72
CA GLU A 7 -12.17 -9.74 14.60
C GLU A 7 -12.77 -8.55 13.84
N VAL A 8 -11.98 -7.85 13.01
CA VAL A 8 -12.49 -6.72 12.22
C VAL A 8 -13.50 -7.19 11.17
N LEU A 9 -13.31 -8.34 10.53
CA LEU A 9 -14.32 -8.93 9.64
C LEU A 9 -15.61 -9.35 10.37
N ALA A 10 -15.54 -9.71 11.65
CA ALA A 10 -16.70 -10.13 12.45
C ALA A 10 -17.44 -8.97 13.12
N ARG A 11 -16.74 -7.86 13.47
CA ARG A 11 -17.29 -6.73 14.26
C ARG A 11 -17.31 -5.39 13.53
N GLY A 12 -16.52 -5.23 12.47
CA GLY A 12 -16.41 -3.98 11.72
C GLY A 12 -17.63 -3.71 10.83
N ARG A 13 -17.89 -2.42 10.57
CA ARG A 13 -18.86 -2.01 9.55
C ARG A 13 -18.31 -2.38 8.17
N ARG A 14 -19.14 -3.00 7.33
CA ARG A 14 -18.74 -3.52 6.01
C ARG A 14 -19.02 -2.53 4.90
N VAL A 15 -18.10 -2.48 3.94
CA VAL A 15 -18.16 -1.69 2.71
C VAL A 15 -17.67 -2.59 1.57
N SER A 16 -18.52 -2.84 0.58
CA SER A 16 -18.11 -3.61 -0.60
C SER A 16 -17.40 -2.68 -1.60
N GLY A 17 -16.41 -3.21 -2.32
CA GLY A 17 -15.63 -2.50 -3.33
C GLY A 17 -15.31 -3.37 -4.55
N THR A 18 -14.90 -2.73 -5.64
CA THR A 18 -14.49 -3.45 -6.86
C THR A 18 -13.13 -4.10 -6.63
N ARG A 19 -13.08 -5.44 -6.81
CA ARG A 19 -11.85 -6.25 -6.71
C ARG A 19 -10.86 -5.88 -7.82
N CYS A 20 -9.66 -5.44 -7.44
CA CYS A 20 -8.57 -5.11 -8.37
C CYS A 20 -7.39 -6.07 -8.26
N VAL A 21 -6.93 -6.32 -7.03
CA VAL A 21 -5.91 -7.33 -6.73
C VAL A 21 -6.44 -8.20 -5.60
N PRO A 22 -6.62 -9.53 -5.82
CA PRO A 22 -7.17 -10.42 -4.81
C PRO A 22 -6.19 -10.66 -3.65
N GLY A 23 -6.71 -11.16 -2.54
CA GLY A 23 -5.93 -11.45 -1.33
C GLY A 23 -6.58 -10.83 -0.07
N GLY A 24 -6.07 -11.24 1.09
CA GLY A 24 -6.52 -10.76 2.39
C GLY A 24 -5.46 -9.91 3.09
N ALA A 25 -5.86 -8.80 3.71
CA ALA A 25 -4.98 -7.93 4.47
C ALA A 25 -5.67 -7.34 5.70
N TYR A 26 -4.87 -6.94 6.70
CA TYR A 26 -5.35 -6.29 7.92
C TYR A 26 -4.30 -5.32 8.46
N GLY A 27 -4.75 -4.16 8.93
CA GLY A 27 -3.88 -3.18 9.58
C GLY A 27 -4.62 -1.90 9.97
N PRO A 28 -3.91 -0.94 10.60
CA PRO A 28 -4.42 0.41 10.78
C PRO A 28 -4.68 1.08 9.42
N LEU A 29 -5.83 1.74 9.31
CA LEU A 29 -6.23 2.51 8.13
C LEU A 29 -5.58 3.90 8.18
N ARG A 30 -4.88 4.27 7.11
CA ARG A 30 -4.25 5.58 6.91
C ARG A 30 -4.72 6.20 5.60
N TYR A 31 -5.29 7.39 5.66
CA TYR A 31 -5.44 8.19 4.45
C TYR A 31 -4.08 8.72 4.00
N VAL A 32 -3.81 8.64 2.69
CA VAL A 32 -2.54 9.07 2.08
C VAL A 32 -2.78 9.80 0.76
N ARG A 33 -1.98 10.84 0.52
CA ARG A 33 -1.97 11.62 -0.71
C ARG A 33 -0.74 11.29 -1.55
N PRO A 34 -0.77 11.50 -2.87
CA PRO A 34 0.44 11.44 -3.70
C PRO A 34 1.55 12.34 -3.15
N HIS A 35 2.78 11.84 -3.18
CA HIS A 35 4.00 12.53 -2.72
C HIS A 35 4.13 12.76 -1.20
N GLU A 36 3.20 12.27 -0.38
CA GLU A 36 3.44 12.15 1.07
C GLU A 36 4.46 11.04 1.38
N PRO A 37 5.22 11.13 2.49
CA PRO A 37 6.13 10.06 2.92
C PRO A 37 5.38 8.80 3.36
N ALA A 38 6.02 7.65 3.24
CA ALA A 38 5.44 6.37 3.70
C ALA A 38 5.17 6.39 5.22
N PRO A 39 3.98 5.96 5.69
CA PRO A 39 3.68 5.90 7.11
C PRO A 39 4.67 4.99 7.89
N PRO A 40 5.22 5.45 9.03
CA PRO A 40 6.21 4.69 9.78
C PRO A 40 5.62 3.39 10.36
N GLY A 41 6.47 2.38 10.52
CA GLY A 41 6.10 1.06 11.08
C GLY A 41 5.54 0.05 10.08
N GLY A 42 5.09 0.49 8.89
CA GLY A 42 4.55 -0.42 7.86
C GLY A 42 3.26 -1.14 8.28
N GLY A 43 2.79 -2.06 7.42
CA GLY A 43 1.58 -2.86 7.68
C GLY A 43 0.27 -2.07 7.69
N HIS A 44 0.27 -0.83 7.21
CA HIS A 44 -0.92 0.02 7.12
C HIS A 44 -1.81 -0.40 5.95
N ILE A 45 -3.12 -0.29 6.11
CA ILE A 45 -4.06 -0.27 4.99
C ILE A 45 -4.15 1.17 4.51
N LEU A 46 -3.75 1.41 3.26
CA LEU A 46 -3.73 2.74 2.67
C LEU A 46 -5.08 3.08 2.07
N LEU A 47 -5.58 4.29 2.32
CA LEU A 47 -6.78 4.86 1.69
C LEU A 47 -6.36 6.06 0.83
N ALA A 48 -6.82 6.09 -0.42
CA ALA A 48 -6.62 7.22 -1.33
C ALA A 48 -7.88 7.51 -2.15
N ASP A 49 -8.00 8.71 -2.72
CA ASP A 49 -9.16 9.06 -3.55
C ASP A 49 -9.25 8.21 -4.82
N ARG A 50 -8.10 8.01 -5.48
CA ARG A 50 -7.97 7.42 -6.82
C ARG A 50 -6.63 6.70 -6.99
N PRO A 51 -6.59 5.61 -7.78
CA PRO A 51 -5.34 4.94 -8.13
C PRO A 51 -4.48 5.86 -9.00
N ARG A 52 -3.38 6.36 -8.44
CA ARG A 52 -2.40 7.25 -9.10
C ARG A 52 -1.00 6.59 -9.06
N PRO A 53 -0.21 6.60 -10.15
CA PRO A 53 1.14 6.02 -10.16
C PRO A 53 2.07 6.54 -9.06
N ALA A 54 1.90 7.81 -8.66
CA ALA A 54 2.65 8.43 -7.56
C ALA A 54 2.40 7.83 -6.16
N LEU A 55 1.44 6.90 -6.01
CA LEU A 55 1.23 6.12 -4.79
C LEU A 55 2.09 4.84 -4.75
N ALA A 56 2.71 4.43 -5.87
CA ALA A 56 3.48 3.18 -5.96
C ALA A 56 4.59 3.04 -4.90
N PRO A 57 5.37 4.08 -4.52
CA PRO A 57 6.38 3.96 -3.47
C PRO A 57 5.81 3.64 -2.08
N LEU A 58 4.54 3.95 -1.82
CA LEU A 58 3.88 3.65 -0.53
C LEU A 58 3.56 2.15 -0.38
N LEU A 59 3.46 1.42 -1.49
CA LEU A 59 3.07 0.01 -1.49
C LEU A 59 4.12 -0.91 -0.87
N PHE A 60 5.41 -0.54 -0.90
CA PHE A 60 6.50 -1.33 -0.30
C PHE A 60 6.37 -1.53 1.22
N GLY A 61 5.59 -0.69 1.90
CA GLY A 61 5.28 -0.82 3.34
C GLY A 61 3.80 -1.05 3.64
N ALA A 62 2.95 -1.22 2.63
CA ALA A 62 1.50 -1.36 2.79
C ALA A 62 1.10 -2.82 3.06
N ALA A 63 0.13 -3.03 3.94
CA ALA A 63 -0.59 -4.31 4.01
C ALA A 63 -1.65 -4.43 2.89
N GLY A 64 -2.21 -3.31 2.42
CA GLY A 64 -3.28 -3.28 1.42
C GLY A 64 -3.58 -1.86 0.95
N LEU A 65 -4.29 -1.73 -0.18
CA LEU A 65 -4.71 -0.43 -0.74
C LEU A 65 -6.22 -0.40 -1.01
N VAL A 66 -6.87 0.70 -0.63
CA VAL A 66 -8.25 1.03 -0.95
C VAL A 66 -8.28 2.36 -1.68
N CYS A 67 -8.97 2.41 -2.83
CA CYS A 67 -9.30 3.67 -3.50
C CYS A 67 -10.81 3.93 -3.42
N THR A 68 -11.23 5.13 -3.01
CA THR A 68 -12.67 5.47 -2.93
C THR A 68 -13.31 5.57 -4.32
N SER A 69 -12.53 5.87 -5.36
CA SER A 69 -12.99 5.96 -6.74
C SER A 69 -11.91 5.58 -7.77
N GLY A 70 -12.30 5.42 -9.04
CA GLY A 70 -11.38 5.25 -10.17
C GLY A 70 -11.57 3.95 -10.98
N PRO A 71 -10.75 3.75 -12.03
CA PRO A 71 -10.81 2.55 -12.85
C PRO A 71 -10.19 1.35 -12.14
N ASN A 72 -10.78 0.17 -12.33
CA ASN A 72 -10.23 -1.09 -11.85
C ASN A 72 -8.92 -1.45 -12.59
N ALA A 73 -8.96 -1.44 -13.92
CA ALA A 73 -7.76 -1.55 -14.75
C ALA A 73 -6.94 -0.25 -14.63
N SER A 74 -5.89 -0.29 -13.81
CA SER A 74 -4.94 0.82 -13.63
C SER A 74 -3.53 0.27 -13.44
N HIS A 75 -2.53 1.00 -13.92
CA HIS A 75 -1.11 0.65 -13.73
C HIS A 75 -0.73 0.47 -12.25
N LEU A 76 -1.36 1.22 -11.33
CA LEU A 76 -1.16 1.02 -9.89
C LEU A 76 -1.65 -0.37 -9.41
N GLY A 77 -2.72 -0.90 -10.00
CA GLY A 77 -3.20 -2.26 -9.72
C GLY A 77 -2.27 -3.36 -10.27
N GLU A 78 -1.50 -3.08 -11.31
CA GLU A 78 -0.44 -3.97 -11.80
C GLU A 78 0.77 -3.97 -10.87
N VAL A 79 1.20 -2.77 -10.40
CA VAL A 79 2.25 -2.64 -9.38
C VAL A 79 1.84 -3.30 -8.07
N ALA A 80 0.61 -3.07 -7.58
CA ALA A 80 0.09 -3.70 -6.37
C ALA A 80 0.06 -5.24 -6.50
N ARG A 81 -0.34 -5.78 -7.67
CA ARG A 81 -0.28 -7.22 -7.95
C ARG A 81 1.14 -7.77 -7.95
N SER A 82 2.10 -7.04 -8.53
CA SER A 82 3.53 -7.42 -8.54
C SER A 82 4.15 -7.42 -7.13
N LEU A 83 3.65 -6.58 -6.22
CA LEU A 83 4.07 -6.52 -4.82
C LEU A 83 3.23 -7.42 -3.89
N GLY A 84 2.25 -8.17 -4.41
CA GLY A 84 1.35 -9.00 -3.60
C GLY A 84 0.37 -8.23 -2.70
N VAL A 85 0.20 -6.92 -2.92
CA VAL A 85 -0.64 -6.04 -2.09
C VAL A 85 -2.09 -6.11 -2.57
N PRO A 86 -3.05 -6.62 -1.78
CA PRO A 86 -4.46 -6.69 -2.18
C PRO A 86 -5.07 -5.30 -2.29
N MET A 87 -5.97 -5.14 -3.27
CA MET A 87 -6.45 -3.83 -3.70
C MET A 87 -7.94 -3.81 -4.04
N LEU A 88 -8.65 -2.84 -3.47
CA LEU A 88 -10.04 -2.51 -3.76
C LEU A 88 -10.18 -1.10 -4.36
N VAL A 89 -11.14 -0.90 -5.26
CA VAL A 89 -11.43 0.39 -5.91
C VAL A 89 -12.94 0.66 -5.89
N GLY A 90 -13.36 1.89 -5.63
CA GLY A 90 -14.79 2.25 -5.56
C GLY A 90 -15.46 1.88 -4.23
N ALA A 91 -14.69 1.78 -3.14
CA ALA A 91 -15.24 1.50 -1.81
C ALA A 91 -15.57 2.82 -1.07
N PRO A 92 -16.84 3.12 -0.74
CA PRO A 92 -17.24 4.38 -0.08
C PRO A 92 -16.93 4.39 1.43
N VAL A 93 -15.65 4.37 1.79
CA VAL A 93 -15.14 4.30 3.18
C VAL A 93 -15.61 5.49 4.03
N ASP A 94 -15.75 6.66 3.42
CA ASP A 94 -16.24 7.91 4.01
C ASP A 94 -17.62 7.76 4.68
N THR A 95 -18.50 6.91 4.13
CA THR A 95 -19.82 6.62 4.70
C THR A 95 -19.75 5.92 6.07
N VAL A 96 -18.62 5.29 6.39
CA VAL A 96 -18.38 4.57 7.64
C VAL A 96 -17.46 5.34 8.59
N THR A 97 -16.44 6.02 8.07
CA THR A 97 -15.39 6.69 8.86
C THR A 97 -15.61 8.19 9.05
N GLY A 98 -16.49 8.82 8.27
CA GLY A 98 -16.51 10.27 8.10
C GLY A 98 -15.39 10.77 7.18
N PRO A 99 -15.15 12.09 7.11
CA PRO A 99 -14.24 12.71 6.15
C PRO A 99 -12.81 12.15 6.23
N PRO A 100 -12.26 11.58 5.14
CA PRO A 100 -11.05 10.77 5.18
C PRO A 100 -9.78 11.56 5.56
N ALA A 101 -9.82 12.90 5.48
CA ALA A 101 -8.73 13.76 5.93
C ALA A 101 -8.33 13.58 7.41
N HIS A 102 -9.19 12.98 8.25
CA HIS A 102 -8.90 12.71 9.67
C HIS A 102 -8.41 11.28 9.95
N LEU A 103 -8.29 10.42 8.93
CA LEU A 103 -7.87 9.01 9.08
C LEU A 103 -6.37 8.89 9.35
N GLY A 104 -5.98 9.26 10.56
CA GLY A 104 -4.61 9.14 11.03
C GLY A 104 -4.28 9.84 12.35
N ASP A 105 -4.97 10.94 12.70
CA ASP A 105 -4.35 11.94 13.58
C ASP A 105 -4.79 11.88 15.05
N SER A 106 -5.99 11.37 15.35
CA SER A 106 -6.51 11.35 16.74
C SER A 106 -7.43 10.18 17.09
N GLY A 107 -7.80 9.35 16.11
CA GLY A 107 -8.61 8.15 16.31
C GLY A 107 -8.31 7.15 15.22
N GLY A 108 -7.72 6.01 15.57
CA GLY A 108 -7.37 4.99 14.59
C GLY A 108 -8.64 4.32 14.05
N TRP A 109 -8.53 3.81 12.83
CA TRP A 109 -9.44 2.77 12.34
C TRP A 109 -8.61 1.53 12.04
N LEU A 110 -9.13 0.35 12.33
CA LEU A 110 -8.60 -0.91 11.83
C LEU A 110 -9.41 -1.32 10.61
N ALA A 111 -8.71 -1.67 9.54
CA ALA A 111 -9.30 -2.16 8.31
C ALA A 111 -8.88 -3.61 8.06
N ALA A 112 -9.82 -4.42 7.58
CA ALA A 112 -9.55 -5.75 7.04
C ALA A 112 -10.11 -5.84 5.62
N ILE A 113 -9.24 -6.12 4.66
CA ILE A 113 -9.58 -6.35 3.25
C ILE A 113 -9.72 -7.86 3.04
N ASP A 114 -10.80 -8.28 2.39
CA ASP A 114 -10.84 -9.50 1.59
C ASP A 114 -11.18 -9.14 0.14
N ALA A 115 -10.15 -8.92 -0.66
CA ALA A 115 -10.28 -8.62 -2.09
C ALA A 115 -10.60 -9.86 -2.94
N THR A 116 -10.76 -11.04 -2.31
CA THR A 116 -11.29 -12.25 -2.96
C THR A 116 -12.81 -12.15 -3.10
N THR A 117 -13.51 -11.75 -2.03
CA THR A 117 -14.96 -11.46 -2.06
C THR A 117 -15.27 -10.05 -2.54
N GLY A 118 -14.40 -9.08 -2.26
CA GLY A 118 -14.63 -7.66 -2.53
C GLY A 118 -14.99 -6.85 -1.29
N GLU A 119 -14.80 -7.40 -0.10
CA GLU A 119 -15.22 -6.83 1.17
C GLU A 119 -14.11 -6.04 1.86
N LEU A 120 -14.48 -4.90 2.44
CA LEU A 120 -13.69 -4.14 3.39
C LEU A 120 -14.48 -4.00 4.69
N ALA A 121 -13.94 -4.51 5.79
CA ALA A 121 -14.51 -4.31 7.12
C ALA A 121 -13.69 -3.27 7.90
N LEU A 122 -14.40 -2.39 8.61
CA LEU A 122 -13.88 -1.20 9.25
C LEU A 122 -14.33 -1.15 10.71
N LEU A 123 -13.39 -1.30 11.64
CA LEU A 123 -13.62 -1.22 13.07
C LEU A 123 -12.96 0.07 13.61
N PRO A 124 -13.65 0.93 14.37
CA PRO A 124 -13.00 2.04 15.04
C PRO A 124 -11.99 1.48 16.03
N ASN A 125 -10.71 1.83 15.86
CA ASN A 125 -9.68 1.51 16.83
C ASN A 125 -9.83 2.52 17.98
N THR A 126 -10.63 2.17 18.99
CA THR A 126 -10.43 2.78 20.30
C THR A 126 -8.96 2.51 20.66
N PRO A 127 -8.11 3.53 20.82
CA PRO A 127 -6.76 3.29 21.29
C PRO A 127 -6.90 2.66 22.67
N LYS A 128 -6.56 1.37 22.79
CA LYS A 128 -6.58 0.67 24.08
C LYS A 128 -5.82 1.54 25.06
N GLU A 129 -6.54 2.01 26.08
CA GLU A 129 -6.15 3.07 27.03
C GLU A 129 -4.64 3.08 27.24
N ALA A 130 -4.00 4.16 26.78
CA ALA A 130 -2.59 4.18 26.39
C ALA A 130 -1.73 3.48 27.44
N ALA A 131 -1.29 2.26 27.10
CA ALA A 131 -0.82 1.27 28.07
C ALA A 131 0.17 1.93 29.04
N THR A 132 -0.26 2.03 30.31
CA THR A 132 0.21 3.03 31.27
C THR A 132 1.69 3.30 31.15
N ALA A 133 2.06 4.57 30.94
CA ALA A 133 3.45 5.00 30.85
C ALA A 133 4.25 4.39 32.02
N SER A 134 5.08 3.39 31.72
CA SER A 134 5.94 2.78 32.71
C SER A 134 6.78 3.90 33.33
N PRO A 135 6.66 4.18 34.64
CA PRO A 135 7.54 5.15 35.26
C PRO A 135 8.96 4.65 35.06
N ALA A 136 9.83 5.52 34.56
CA ALA A 136 11.20 5.15 34.27
C ALA A 136 11.89 4.74 35.58
N THR A 137 12.04 3.43 35.80
CA THR A 137 12.89 2.87 36.84
C THR A 137 14.32 3.22 36.49
N ALA A 138 14.79 4.34 37.06
CA ALA A 138 16.11 4.87 36.81
C ALA A 138 17.18 3.83 37.13
N SER A 139 18.04 3.52 36.15
CA SER A 139 19.21 2.67 36.36
C SER A 139 20.18 3.36 37.34
N PRO A 140 20.47 2.79 38.52
CA PRO A 140 21.65 3.21 39.27
C PRO A 140 22.89 2.77 38.49
N ALA A 141 23.81 3.71 38.24
CA ALA A 141 25.03 3.43 37.52
C ALA A 141 26.10 2.82 38.46
N THR A 142 26.87 1.86 37.95
CA THR A 142 28.16 1.44 38.50
C THR A 142 29.20 1.44 37.37
N ALA A 143 30.18 2.35 37.48
CA ALA A 143 31.35 2.37 36.60
C ALA A 143 32.38 1.30 37.04
N SER A 144 33.27 0.79 36.19
CA SER A 144 34.61 1.35 35.89
C SER A 144 35.50 0.18 35.35
N PRO A 145 36.78 0.37 34.96
CA PRO A 145 37.32 1.32 33.98
C PRO A 145 38.40 0.68 33.04
N ALA A 146 38.95 1.47 32.08
CA ALA A 146 40.20 1.20 31.32
C ALA A 146 40.19 -0.03 30.38
N THR A 147 40.97 -0.12 29.29
CA THR A 147 42.29 0.48 28.94
C THR A 147 42.30 0.98 27.49
N ALA A 148 43.28 1.80 27.07
CA ALA A 148 43.26 2.54 25.81
C ALA A 148 44.59 2.55 25.02
N THR A 149 44.50 2.90 23.72
CA THR A 149 45.58 3.50 22.88
C THR A 149 46.69 2.52 22.40
N PRO A 150 47.40 2.73 21.25
CA PRO A 150 47.28 3.75 20.19
C PRO A 150 46.92 3.19 18.78
N ALA A 151 46.94 4.07 17.77
CA ALA A 151 46.79 3.76 16.34
C ALA A 151 48.12 3.89 15.55
N THR A 152 48.13 3.39 14.30
CA THR A 152 49.18 3.61 13.28
C THR A 152 48.52 3.87 11.92
N ALA A 153 49.13 4.64 11.00
CA ALA A 153 48.45 5.19 9.82
C ALA A 153 49.31 5.25 8.53
N THR A 154 48.70 4.85 7.39
CA THR A 154 48.89 5.39 6.00
C THR A 154 50.30 5.19 5.35
N PRO A 155 50.56 5.25 4.01
CA PRO A 155 49.73 5.46 2.78
C PRO A 155 49.52 4.13 1.97
N ALA A 156 49.36 4.00 0.63
CA ALA A 156 49.41 4.88 -0.57
C ALA A 156 48.61 4.31 -1.78
N THR A 157 48.47 5.09 -2.86
CA THR A 157 47.99 4.70 -4.22
C THR A 157 49.17 4.63 -5.22
N PRO A 158 49.11 3.87 -6.34
CA PRO A 158 48.48 4.30 -7.62
C PRO A 158 47.65 3.18 -8.33
N ALA A 159 46.75 3.46 -9.29
CA ALA A 159 46.91 3.48 -10.77
C ALA A 159 47.66 2.28 -11.40
N THR A 160 47.29 1.68 -12.55
CA THR A 160 46.24 1.97 -13.59
C THR A 160 45.73 0.58 -14.14
N ASP A 161 45.13 0.30 -15.31
CA ASP A 161 44.75 0.98 -16.57
C ASP A 161 43.64 0.18 -17.35
N ALA A 162 43.19 0.69 -18.51
CA ALA A 162 42.77 0.02 -19.78
C ALA A 162 41.91 -1.29 -19.82
N THR A 163 41.06 -1.59 -20.82
CA THR A 163 40.44 -0.86 -21.97
C THR A 163 39.40 -1.77 -22.65
N ALA A 164 38.43 -1.17 -23.37
CA ALA A 164 37.53 -1.77 -24.38
C ALA A 164 36.40 -2.74 -23.95
N ALA A 165 35.33 -2.98 -24.73
CA ALA A 165 34.56 -2.15 -25.68
C ALA A 165 33.40 -2.98 -26.30
N THR A 166 32.47 -2.28 -26.99
CA THR A 166 31.65 -2.77 -28.13
C THR A 166 30.30 -3.48 -27.85
N ALA A 167 29.42 -3.37 -28.86
CA ALA A 167 28.28 -4.24 -29.17
C ALA A 167 26.96 -4.08 -28.38
N THR A 168 26.26 -2.97 -28.66
CA THR A 168 24.81 -3.04 -28.89
C THR A 168 24.52 -4.01 -30.04
N PRO A 169 23.48 -4.86 -29.94
CA PRO A 169 22.51 -4.91 -31.03
C PRO A 169 21.07 -4.77 -30.51
N ALA A 170 20.21 -4.11 -31.31
CA ALA A 170 18.79 -4.02 -31.02
C ALA A 170 18.06 -5.32 -31.41
N ALA A 171 17.23 -5.85 -30.51
CA ALA A 171 16.33 -6.97 -30.79
C ALA A 171 14.95 -6.45 -31.21
N THR A 172 14.74 -6.29 -32.53
CA THR A 172 13.42 -5.94 -33.09
C THR A 172 12.44 -7.08 -32.89
N VAL A 173 11.42 -6.88 -32.03
CA VAL A 173 10.32 -7.84 -31.86
C VAL A 173 9.23 -7.54 -32.88
N THR A 174 9.24 -8.29 -33.99
CA THR A 174 8.17 -8.26 -34.99
C THR A 174 6.93 -9.00 -34.47
N VAL A 175 5.90 -8.27 -34.05
CA VAL A 175 4.58 -8.85 -33.77
C VAL A 175 3.73 -8.83 -35.03
N THR A 176 3.71 -9.95 -35.76
CA THR A 176 2.76 -10.17 -36.85
C THR A 176 1.34 -10.23 -36.28
N GLY A 177 0.41 -9.46 -36.86
CA GLY A 177 -0.88 -9.18 -36.25
C GLY A 177 -1.91 -10.32 -36.31
N ALA A 178 -2.87 -10.28 -35.39
CA ALA A 178 -4.12 -11.03 -35.44
C ALA A 178 -5.29 -10.09 -35.12
N SER A 179 -5.77 -9.35 -36.12
CA SER A 179 -6.92 -8.46 -35.99
C SER A 179 -8.23 -9.26 -36.01
N VAL A 180 -8.91 -9.36 -34.87
CA VAL A 180 -10.29 -9.89 -34.79
C VAL A 180 -11.30 -8.77 -34.55
N THR A 181 -12.08 -8.48 -35.58
CA THR A 181 -13.12 -7.44 -35.58
C THR A 181 -14.32 -7.86 -34.73
N GLY A 182 -14.56 -7.17 -33.61
CA GLY A 182 -15.72 -7.37 -32.74
C GLY A 182 -16.59 -6.13 -32.63
N ALA A 183 -17.22 -5.71 -33.74
CA ALA A 183 -18.02 -4.49 -33.77
C ALA A 183 -19.31 -4.60 -32.93
N ALA A 184 -19.64 -3.56 -32.17
CA ALA A 184 -20.82 -3.53 -31.33
C ALA A 184 -22.11 -3.32 -32.17
N VAL A 185 -23.07 -4.24 -32.05
CA VAL A 185 -24.43 -4.00 -32.53
C VAL A 185 -25.19 -3.18 -31.48
N GLY A 186 -25.47 -1.91 -31.82
CA GLY A 186 -26.23 -1.02 -30.96
C GLY A 186 -27.69 -1.47 -30.80
N ARG A 187 -28.25 -1.33 -29.59
CA ARG A 187 -29.67 -1.60 -29.33
C ARG A 187 -30.50 -0.37 -29.64
N CYS A 188 -31.22 -0.39 -30.76
CA CYS A 188 -32.15 0.66 -31.16
C CYS A 188 -33.42 0.62 -30.30
N SER A 189 -33.51 1.47 -29.27
CA SER A 189 -34.74 1.62 -28.47
C SER A 189 -35.77 2.50 -29.20
N GLY A 190 -36.56 1.89 -30.08
CA GLY A 190 -37.66 2.57 -30.79
C GLY A 190 -38.92 2.67 -29.92
N ALA A 191 -39.30 3.90 -29.54
CA ALA A 191 -40.49 4.16 -28.73
C ALA A 191 -41.63 4.80 -29.55
N ARG A 192 -42.73 4.06 -29.70
CA ARG A 192 -44.11 4.51 -30.02
C ARG A 192 -45.07 3.49 -29.39
N GLY A 193 -46.21 3.85 -28.77
CA GLY A 193 -46.82 5.17 -28.61
C GLY A 193 -47.88 5.43 -29.67
N GLY A 194 -49.13 5.07 -29.36
CA GLY A 194 -50.27 4.98 -30.28
C GLY A 194 -51.03 3.70 -30.02
#